data_AF-A0A6V7RCF1-F1
#
_entry.id   AF-A0A6V7RCF1-F1
#
_cell.length_a   1.000
_cell.length_b   1.000
_cell.length_c   1.000
_cell.angle_alpha   90.00
_cell.angle_beta   90.00
_cell.angle_gamma   90.00
#
_symmetry.space_group_name_H-M   'P 1'
#
loop_
_entity.id
_entity.type
_entity.pdbx_description
1 polymer ?
#
loop_
_entity_poly.entity_id
_entity_poly.type
_entity_poly.pdbx_seq_one_letter_code
_entity_poly.pdbx_strand_id
1 'polypeptide(L)' 'MIQISKGLNILLILIALVMIYFFSQDFLPASLNMPLIITLIILGVFSIISIIKKEHPED' A
#
# COMPACT_ATOMS: atom_id res chain seq x y z
N MET A 1 -6.47 -4.82 -22.06
CA MET A 1 -6.75 -5.37 -20.71
C MET A 1 -5.80 -4.89 -19.62
N ILE A 2 -4.63 -4.31 -19.95
CA ILE A 2 -3.54 -4.14 -18.98
C ILE A 2 -3.74 -2.90 -18.06
N GLN A 3 -4.17 -1.75 -18.58
CA GLN A 3 -4.31 -0.51 -17.78
C GLN A 3 -5.37 -0.54 -16.67
N ILE A 4 -6.55 -1.15 -16.92
CA ILE A 4 -7.63 -1.23 -15.91
C ILE A 4 -7.19 -2.07 -14.71
N SER A 5 -6.41 -3.14 -14.95
CA SER A 5 -5.88 -4.01 -13.90
C SER A 5 -4.92 -3.27 -12.96
N LYS A 6 -4.13 -2.31 -13.48
CA LYS A 6 -3.19 -1.53 -12.66
C LYS A 6 -3.90 -0.54 -11.76
N GLY A 7 -4.87 0.18 -12.29
CA GLY A 7 -5.72 1.08 -11.50
C GLY A 7 -6.44 0.33 -10.38
N LEU A 8 -7.00 -0.83 -10.69
CA LEU A 8 -7.64 -1.70 -9.70
C LEU A 8 -6.66 -2.19 -8.63
N ASN A 9 -5.46 -2.63 -9.01
CA ASN A 9 -4.45 -3.09 -8.04
C ASN A 9 -3.98 -1.97 -7.10
N ILE A 10 -3.77 -0.76 -7.62
CA ILE A 10 -3.42 0.40 -6.80
C ILE A 10 -4.57 0.73 -5.84
N LEU A 11 -5.81 0.72 -6.31
CA LEU A 11 -6.98 0.95 -5.47
C LEU A 11 -7.09 -0.10 -4.36
N LEU A 12 -6.88 -1.37 -4.68
CA LEU A 12 -6.90 -2.47 -3.70
C LEU A 12 -5.80 -2.30 -2.64
N ILE A 13 -4.61 -1.84 -3.02
CA ILE A 13 -3.54 -1.52 -2.07
C ILE A 13 -3.97 -0.39 -1.14
N LEU A 14 -4.55 0.69 -1.67
CA LEU A 14 -5.01 1.81 -0.84
C LEU A 14 -6.06 1.36 0.18
N ILE A 15 -7.04 0.55 -0.24
CA ILE A 15 -8.05 -0.03 0.65
C ILE A 15 -7.39 -0.89 1.73
N ALA A 16 -6.43 -1.76 1.34
CA ALA A 16 -5.72 -2.62 2.29
C ALA A 16 -4.94 -1.80 3.33
N LEU A 17 -4.23 -0.75 2.93
CA LEU A 17 -3.48 0.12 3.85
C LEU A 17 -4.41 0.81 4.86
N VAL A 18 -5.56 1.32 4.39
CA VAL A 18 -6.56 1.95 5.27
C VAL A 18 -7.14 0.93 6.25
N MET A 19 -7.46 -0.27 5.79
CA MET A 19 -7.99 -1.33 6.65
C MET A 19 -6.96 -1.79 7.68
N ILE A 20 -5.69 -1.94 7.30
CA ILE A 20 -4.62 -2.27 8.24
C ILE A 20 -4.45 -1.16 9.27
N TYR A 21 -4.46 0.10 8.85
CA TYR A 21 -4.38 1.24 9.79
C TYR A 21 -5.54 1.21 10.80
N PHE A 22 -6.78 1.09 10.30
CA PHE A 22 -7.97 1.09 11.14
C PHE A 22 -7.97 -0.08 12.12
N PHE A 23 -7.74 -1.30 11.63
CA PHE A 23 -7.68 -2.49 12.48
C PHE A 23 -6.55 -2.37 13.51
N SER A 24 -5.38 -1.88 13.13
CA SER A 24 -4.25 -1.76 14.04
C SER A 24 -4.47 -0.76 15.19
N GLN A 25 -5.35 0.24 15.03
CA GLN A 25 -5.67 1.17 16.13
C GLN A 25 -6.33 0.46 17.32
N ASP A 26 -7.07 -0.63 17.08
CA ASP A 26 -7.76 -1.36 18.14
C ASP A 26 -6.81 -2.27 18.94
N PHE A 27 -5.64 -2.62 18.39
CA PHE A 27 -4.70 -3.57 19.00
C PHE A 27 -3.37 -2.95 19.45
N LEU A 28 -2.94 -1.85 18.83
CA LEU A 28 -1.65 -1.24 19.12
C LEU A 28 -1.78 -0.05 20.08
N PRO A 29 -0.82 0.11 21.01
CA PRO A 29 -0.74 1.32 21.81
C PRO A 29 -0.46 2.56 20.94
N ALA A 30 -1.01 3.71 21.35
CA ALA A 30 -0.90 4.97 20.61
C ALA A 30 0.56 5.41 20.30
N SER A 31 1.54 4.97 21.10
CA SER A 31 2.96 5.20 20.84
C SER A 31 3.47 4.56 19.54
N LEU A 32 2.81 3.50 19.06
CA LEU A 32 3.14 2.81 17.82
C LEU A 32 2.40 3.37 16.59
N ASN A 33 1.53 4.37 16.75
CA ASN A 33 0.79 4.97 15.64
C ASN A 33 1.72 5.62 14.60
N MET A 34 2.68 6.43 15.05
CA MET A 34 3.64 7.06 14.13
C MET A 34 4.52 6.03 13.40
N PRO A 35 5.15 5.06 14.09
CA PRO A 35 5.86 3.97 13.43
C PRO A 35 5.00 3.21 12.42
N LEU A 36 3.77 2.85 12.78
CA LEU A 36 2.84 2.14 11.90
C LEU A 36 2.55 2.94 10.63
N ILE A 37 2.21 4.23 10.76
CA ILE A 37 1.91 5.10 9.61
C ILE A 37 3.12 5.16 8.66
N ILE A 38 4.33 5.32 9.20
CA ILE A 38 5.56 5.35 8.41
C ILE A 38 5.74 4.02 7.67
N THR A 39 5.56 2.88 8.36
CA THR A 39 5.64 1.55 7.75
C THR A 39 4.61 1.37 6.63
N LEU A 40 3.37 1.80 6.84
CA LEU A 40 2.30 1.69 5.84
C LEU A 40 2.58 2.56 4.61
N ILE A 41 3.10 3.77 4.79
CA ILE A 41 3.51 4.65 3.68
C ILE A 41 4.62 3.99 2.87
N ILE A 42 5.66 3.47 3.53
CA ILE A 42 6.78 2.79 2.86
C ILE A 42 6.26 1.61 2.04
N LEU A 43 5.48 0.71 2.66
CA LEU A 43 4.92 -0.45 1.98
C LEU A 43 4.01 -0.06 0.80
N GLY A 44 3.18 0.98 0.98
CA GLY A 44 2.32 1.51 -0.07
C GLY A 44 3.11 2.02 -1.27
N VAL A 45 4.13 2.84 -1.02
CA VAL A 45 5.01 3.38 -2.07
C VAL A 45 5.74 2.25 -2.81
N PHE A 46 6.34 1.30 -2.08
CA PHE A 46 7.02 0.14 -2.70
C PHE A 46 6.06 -0.70 -3.55
N SER A 47 4.84 -0.93 -3.08
CA SER A 47 3.84 -1.72 -3.80
C SER A 47 3.37 -1.02 -5.09
N ILE A 48 3.13 0.29 -5.03
CA ILE A 48 2.75 1.09 -6.20
C ILE A 48 3.90 1.14 -7.21
N ILE A 49 5.14 1.38 -6.76
CA ILE A 49 6.32 1.37 -7.64
C ILE A 49 6.47 0.01 -8.32
N SER A 50 6.32 -1.10 -7.58
CA SER A 50 6.39 -2.45 -8.13
C SER A 50 5.37 -2.67 -9.26
N ILE A 51 4.13 -2.22 -9.07
CA ILE A 51 3.08 -2.30 -10.09
C ILE A 51 3.41 -1.47 -11.34
N ILE A 52 3.97 -0.27 -11.15
CA ILE A 52 4.35 0.61 -12.27
C ILE A 52 5.54 0.00 -13.02
N LYS A 53 6.59 -0.42 -12.30
CA LYS A 53 7.85 -0.92 -12.87
C LYS A 53 7.69 -2.27 -13.57
N LYS A 54 6.81 -3.15 -13.07
CA LYS A 54 6.52 -4.46 -13.70
C LYS A 54 5.96 -4.36 -15.13
N GLU A 55 5.46 -3.19 -15.55
CA GLU A 55 4.92 -3.01 -16.90
C GLU A 55 5.93 -2.42 -17.90
N HIS A 56 7.06 -1.89 -17.42
CA HIS A 56 8.23 -1.60 -18.24
C HIS A 56 9.24 -2.72 -18.00
N PRO A 57 9.19 -3.83 -18.76
CA PRO A 57 10.37 -4.67 -18.83
C PRO A 57 11.52 -3.76 -19.28
N GLU A 58 12.54 -3.63 -18.43
CA GLU A 58 13.85 -3.24 -18.93
C GLU A 58 14.15 -4.25 -20.05
N ASP A 59 14.42 -3.72 -21.25
CA ASP A 59 14.42 -4.41 -22.56
C ASP A 59 14.76 -5.92 -22.56
#